data_AF-A0A371YL97-F1
#
_entry.id   AF-A0A371YL97-F1
#
_cell.length_a   1.000
_cell.length_b   1.000
_cell.length_c   1.000
_cell.angle_alpha   90.00
_cell.angle_beta   90.00
_cell.angle_gamma   90.00
#
_symmetry.space_group_name_H-M   'P 1'
#
loop_
_entity.id
_entity.type
_entity.pdbx_description
1 polymer ?
#
loop_
_entity_poly.entity_id
_entity_poly.type
_entity_poly.pdbx_seq_one_letter_code
_entity_poly.pdbx_strand_id
1 'polypeptide(L)' 'MLKLIAEDFIQVDKIAEVLPLYAELIEKTKQEQGCIAYDLYHDLKNKGYFVFIE' A
#
# COMPACT_ATOMS: atom_id res chain seq x y z
N MET A 1 17.42 -0.36 11.12
CA MET A 1 16.13 0.14 10.64
C MET A 1 16.31 0.53 9.19
N LEU A 2 15.69 -0.22 8.27
CA LEU A 2 15.51 0.20 6.90
C LEU A 2 14.32 1.18 6.86
N LYS A 3 14.16 1.90 5.74
CA LYS A 3 12.90 2.54 5.37
C LYS A 3 12.67 2.28 3.90
N LEU A 4 11.49 1.80 3.54
CA LEU A 4 11.11 1.52 2.16
C LEU A 4 9.91 2.39 1.76
N ILE A 5 9.93 2.84 0.51
CA ILE A 5 8.84 3.58 -0.12
C ILE A 5 8.59 2.90 -1.47
N ALA A 6 7.35 2.48 -1.73
CA ALA A 6 6.95 1.89 -3.01
C ALA A 6 5.83 2.73 -3.65
N GLU A 7 6.01 3.10 -4.92
CA GLU A 7 5.11 3.98 -5.68
C GLU A 7 4.28 3.17 -6.69
N ASP A 8 3.04 2.84 -6.32
CA ASP A 8 2.14 2.00 -7.11
C ASP A 8 1.20 2.86 -7.99
N PHE A 9 1.14 2.53 -9.28
CA PHE A 9 0.35 3.24 -10.29
C PHE A 9 -0.74 2.33 -10.89
N ILE A 10 -1.93 2.39 -10.31
CA ILE A 10 -3.09 1.53 -10.60
C ILE A 10 -4.03 2.20 -11.61
N GLN A 11 -4.58 1.41 -12.53
CA GLN A 11 -5.59 1.87 -13.49
C GLN A 11 -6.89 2.23 -12.73
N VAL A 12 -7.50 3.37 -13.03
CA VAL A 12 -8.55 3.97 -12.17
C VAL A 12 -9.82 3.12 -12.07
N ASP A 13 -10.14 2.36 -13.12
CA ASP A 13 -11.21 1.36 -13.15
C ASP A 13 -10.89 0.11 -12.30
N LYS A 14 -9.60 -0.17 -12.04
CA LYS A 14 -9.11 -1.32 -11.27
C LYS A 14 -8.92 -1.07 -9.78
N ILE A 15 -9.04 0.16 -9.30
CA ILE A 15 -8.92 0.51 -7.87
C ILE A 15 -9.87 -0.36 -7.00
N ALA A 16 -11.09 -0.60 -7.46
CA ALA A 16 -12.07 -1.41 -6.73
C ALA A 16 -11.70 -2.90 -6.63
N GLU A 17 -10.91 -3.42 -7.57
CA GLU A 17 -10.38 -4.79 -7.55
C GLU A 17 -9.11 -4.90 -6.69
N VAL A 18 -8.32 -3.82 -6.59
CA VAL A 18 -7.01 -3.80 -5.89
C VAL A 18 -7.13 -3.47 -4.40
N LEU A 19 -8.03 -2.55 -3.99
CA LEU A 19 -8.16 -2.14 -2.58
C LEU A 19 -8.37 -3.30 -1.58
N PRO A 20 -9.18 -4.35 -1.87
CA PRO A 20 -9.29 -5.50 -0.97
C PRO A 20 -7.97 -6.29 -0.82
N LEU A 21 -7.19 -6.40 -1.90
CA LEU A 21 -5.90 -7.10 -1.92
C LEU A 21 -4.86 -6.34 -1.09
N TYR A 22 -4.83 -5.01 -1.19
CA TYR A 22 -3.99 -4.17 -0.34
C TYR A 22 -4.38 -4.27 1.14
N ALA A 23 -5.67 -4.33 1.47
CA ALA A 23 -6.12 -4.50 2.86
C ALA A 23 -5.60 -5.83 3.45
N GLU A 24 -5.78 -6.94 2.73
CA GLU A 24 -5.27 -8.25 3.14
C GLU A 24 -3.73 -8.29 3.23
N LEU A 25 -3.02 -7.62 2.31
CA LEU A 25 -1.56 -7.48 2.35
C LEU A 25 -1.08 -6.76 3.62
N ILE A 26 -1.68 -5.60 3.93
CA ILE A 26 -1.33 -4.81 5.12
C ILE A 26 -1.57 -5.60 6.41
N GLU A 27 -2.70 -6.32 6.49
CA GLU A 27 -3.02 -7.15 7.67
C GLU A 27 -2.01 -8.30 7.86
N LYS A 28 -1.52 -8.92 6.78
CA LYS A 28 -0.49 -9.98 6.88
C LYS A 28 0.90 -9.42 7.16
N THR A 29 1.35 -8.41 6.44
CA THR A 29 2.73 -7.91 6.57
C THR A 29 2.98 -7.23 7.93
N LYS A 30 1.96 -6.66 8.56
CA LYS A 30 2.04 -6.21 9.97
C LYS A 30 2.21 -7.33 11.00
N GLN A 31 2.13 -8.59 10.60
CA GLN A 31 2.42 -9.77 11.43
C GLN A 31 3.82 -10.37 11.14
N GLU A 32 4.54 -9.88 10.14
CA GLU A 32 5.86 -10.42 9.75
C GLU A 32 6.96 -10.05 10.76
N GLN A 33 7.84 -11.01 11.06
CA GLN A 33 8.90 -10.81 12.05
C GLN A 33 9.93 -9.78 11.54
N GLY A 34 9.86 -8.57 12.09
CA GLY A 34 10.75 -7.46 11.75
C GLY A 34 10.05 -6.27 11.09
N CYS A 35 8.78 -6.41 10.70
CA CYS A 35 7.94 -5.27 10.34
C CYS A 35 7.82 -4.30 11.53
N ILE A 36 8.09 -3.01 11.28
CA ILE A 36 7.98 -1.92 12.28
C ILE A 36 6.76 -1.05 11.97
N ALA A 37 6.56 -0.74 10.70
CA ALA A 37 5.38 -0.10 10.13
C ALA A 37 5.14 -0.68 8.72
N TYR A 38 3.92 -0.55 8.20
CA TYR A 38 3.60 -0.92 6.81
C TYR A 38 2.28 -0.23 6.43
N ASP A 39 2.36 1.05 6.06
CA ASP A 39 1.20 1.92 5.94
C ASP A 39 0.98 2.39 4.49
N LEU A 40 -0.27 2.31 4.04
CA LEU A 40 -0.70 2.67 2.69
C LEU A 40 -1.31 4.09 2.68
N TYR A 41 -0.83 4.89 1.75
CA TYR A 41 -1.29 6.24 1.43
C TYR A 41 -1.82 6.30 0.00
N HIS A 42 -2.72 7.23 -0.27
CA HIS A 42 -3.37 7.44 -1.57
C HIS A 42 -3.35 8.94 -1.90
N ASP A 43 -2.91 9.30 -3.10
CA ASP A 43 -2.76 10.70 -3.48
C ASP A 43 -4.11 11.38 -3.72
N LEU A 44 -4.33 12.52 -3.06
CA LEU A 44 -5.60 13.26 -3.07
C LEU A 44 -5.94 13.91 -4.43
N LYS A 45 -4.99 13.95 -5.37
CA LYS A 45 -5.13 14.53 -6.72
C LYS A 45 -5.09 13.44 -7.79
N ASN A 46 -4.24 12.43 -7.64
CA ASN A 46 -4.08 11.33 -8.57
C ASN A 46 -4.67 10.02 -8.00
N LYS A 47 -5.92 9.74 -8.37
CA LYS A 47 -6.68 8.55 -7.91
C LYS A 47 -6.00 7.21 -8.17
N GLY A 48 -5.11 7.13 -9.15
CA GLY A 48 -4.38 5.89 -9.47
C GLY A 48 -3.09 5.72 -8.68
N TYR A 49 -2.67 6.69 -7.88
CA TYR A 49 -1.35 6.71 -7.23
C TYR A 49 -1.45 6.38 -5.75
N PHE A 50 -0.78 5.29 -5.38
CA PHE A 50 -0.73 4.72 -4.05
C PHE A 50 0.74 4.63 -3.59
N VAL A 51 0.97 4.78 -2.29
CA VAL A 51 2.32 4.74 -1.70
C VAL A 51 2.31 3.89 -0.45
N PHE A 52 3.13 2.84 -0.43
CA PHE A 52 3.45 2.11 0.82
C PHE A 52 4.67 2.73 1.50
N ILE A 53 4.62 2.83 2.83
CA ILE A 53 5.74 3.24 3.67
C ILE A 53 5.99 2.20 4.77
N GLU A 54 7.23 1.72 4.82
CA GLU A 54 7.80 0.80 5.81
C GLU A 54 8.90 1.53 6.61
#